data_AF-A0A9E1VAM8-F1
#
_entry.id   AF-A0A9E1VAM8-F1
#
_cell.length_a   1.000
_cell.length_b   1.000
_cell.length_c   1.000
_cell.angle_alpha   90.00
_cell.angle_beta   90.00
_cell.angle_gamma   90.00
#
_symmetry.space_group_name_H-M   'P 1'
#
loop_
_entity.id
_entity.type
_entity.pdbx_description
1 polymer ?
#
loop_
_entity_poly.entity_id
_entity_poly.type
_entity_poly.pdbx_seq_one_letter_code
_entity_poly.pdbx_strand_id
1 'polypeptide(L)'
;MTDSPDSYEIKDKSTYNTAVQALSRKSRPPAILRFIMQALEKYRQNRKMGWSRPWNKYGIMTFQSFKLDFSGNGDSAGGDPVEAALIDGARAVVAAECAAMPEEAAAFIDDLLADASRSALMGFVFVHEFTENDNRFEGVTLSFGRVKDKRFRDRFDLIFEAPVGAAGVGEFSRLRVFVDPYLGVGEPAWTTTVDPVAAPASKALFDRLAELSWDWAGEDARIWDHWTSAYIEYFGPRQWPAEQSHFHSPDAPPHARRAAS
;
A
#
# COMPACT_ATOMS: atom_id res chain seq x y z
N MET A 1 6.54 41.58 -12.13
CA MET A 1 7.27 40.62 -11.30
C MET A 1 6.50 39.33 -11.36
N THR A 2 7.00 38.39 -12.14
CA THR A 2 6.43 37.05 -12.32
C THR A 2 6.96 36.18 -11.20
N ASP A 3 6.12 35.93 -10.18
CA ASP A 3 6.42 34.90 -9.19
C ASP A 3 6.59 33.57 -9.94
N SER A 4 7.81 33.03 -9.87
CA SER A 4 8.08 31.66 -10.31
C SER A 4 7.20 30.71 -9.49
N PRO A 5 6.51 29.72 -10.08
CA PRO A 5 5.64 28.80 -9.36
C PRO A 5 6.42 27.73 -8.57
N ASP A 6 7.61 28.06 -8.06
CA ASP A 6 8.60 27.06 -7.60
C ASP A 6 8.36 26.47 -6.22
N SER A 7 7.31 26.87 -5.48
CA SER A 7 6.85 26.06 -4.35
C SER A 7 5.42 26.40 -3.94
N TYR A 8 4.44 25.57 -4.31
CA TYR A 8 3.18 25.53 -3.59
C TYR A 8 3.41 24.72 -2.33
N GLU A 9 3.67 25.40 -1.21
CA GLU A 9 3.88 24.77 0.08
C GLU A 9 2.64 24.94 0.96
N ILE A 10 2.09 23.83 1.45
CA ILE A 10 0.98 23.87 2.41
C ILE A 10 1.59 23.96 3.81
N LYS A 11 1.41 25.10 4.48
CA LYS A 11 1.94 25.33 5.84
C LYS A 11 0.87 25.19 6.93
N ASP A 12 -0.39 25.45 6.58
CA ASP A 12 -1.50 25.54 7.52
C ASP A 12 -2.79 24.85 7.02
N LYS A 13 -3.78 24.81 7.92
CA LYS A 13 -5.09 24.20 7.65
C LYS A 13 -5.91 24.95 6.59
N SER A 14 -5.71 26.27 6.45
CA SER A 14 -6.44 27.08 5.47
C SER A 14 -6.00 26.70 4.05
N THR A 15 -4.69 26.74 3.82
CA THR A 15 -4.04 26.37 2.57
C THR A 15 -4.32 24.90 2.23
N TYR A 16 -4.34 24.02 3.23
CA TYR A 16 -4.77 22.62 3.06
C TYR A 16 -6.20 22.53 2.50
N ASN A 17 -7.15 23.24 3.10
CA ASN A 17 -8.55 23.20 2.65
C ASN A 17 -8.69 23.78 1.23
N THR A 18 -7.96 24.85 0.91
CA THR A 18 -7.92 25.42 -0.45
C THR A 18 -7.38 24.43 -1.46
N ALA A 19 -6.30 23.71 -1.14
CA ALA A 19 -5.72 22.67 -1.99
C ALA A 19 -6.75 21.54 -2.25
N VAL A 20 -7.42 21.06 -1.20
CA VAL A 20 -8.48 20.04 -1.32
C VAL A 20 -9.61 20.53 -2.22
N GLN A 21 -10.11 21.76 -2.00
CA GLN A 21 -11.19 22.32 -2.84
C GLN A 21 -10.77 22.46 -4.30
N ALA A 22 -9.53 22.90 -4.57
CA ALA A 22 -9.01 23.02 -5.93
C ALA A 22 -8.94 21.67 -6.64
N LEU A 23 -8.47 20.63 -5.94
CA LEU A 23 -8.44 19.27 -6.46
C LEU A 23 -9.86 18.74 -6.72
N SER A 24 -10.78 18.91 -5.77
CA SER A 24 -12.16 18.38 -5.89
C SER A 24 -12.95 18.99 -7.03
N ARG A 25 -12.72 20.28 -7.34
CA ARG A 25 -13.39 20.96 -8.46
C ARG A 25 -12.88 20.49 -9.82
N LYS A 26 -11.69 19.89 -9.90
CA LYS A 26 -11.03 19.45 -11.15
C LYS A 26 -11.00 20.53 -12.26
N SER A 27 -11.11 21.80 -11.90
CA SER A 27 -11.29 22.91 -12.85
C SER A 27 -9.98 23.54 -13.32
N ARG A 28 -8.84 22.94 -12.96
CA ARG A 28 -7.49 23.41 -13.34
C ARG A 28 -6.84 22.41 -14.30
N PRO A 29 -5.88 22.85 -15.14
CA PRO A 29 -5.10 21.96 -15.98
C PRO A 29 -4.47 20.79 -15.20
N PRO A 30 -4.36 19.57 -15.78
CA PRO A 30 -3.83 18.40 -15.08
C PRO A 30 -2.44 18.62 -14.46
N ALA A 31 -1.55 19.34 -15.13
CA ALA A 31 -0.22 19.68 -14.60
C ALA A 31 -0.30 20.46 -13.28
N ILE A 32 -1.24 21.41 -13.17
CA ILE A 32 -1.45 22.21 -11.95
C ILE A 32 -2.10 21.35 -10.86
N LEU A 33 -3.03 20.46 -11.22
CA LEU A 33 -3.64 19.53 -10.26
C LEU A 33 -2.59 18.57 -9.67
N ARG A 34 -1.68 18.04 -10.48
CA ARG A 34 -0.54 17.24 -10.01
C ARG A 34 0.34 18.02 -9.03
N PHE A 35 0.70 19.25 -9.37
CA PHE A 35 1.50 20.09 -8.48
C PHE A 35 0.83 20.36 -7.12
N ILE A 36 -0.47 20.66 -7.12
CA ILE A 36 -1.24 20.85 -5.87
C ILE A 36 -1.31 19.53 -5.09
N MET A 37 -1.49 18.39 -5.78
CA MET A 37 -1.58 17.08 -5.14
C MET A 37 -0.26 16.66 -4.50
N GLN A 38 0.88 16.94 -5.14
CA GLN A 38 2.21 16.66 -4.56
C GLN A 38 2.42 17.43 -3.26
N ALA A 39 2.09 18.73 -3.25
CA ALA A 39 2.15 19.53 -2.04
C ALA A 39 1.21 19.00 -0.93
N LEU A 40 0.02 18.55 -1.31
CA LEU A 40 -0.95 17.93 -0.41
C LEU A 40 -0.44 16.61 0.17
N GLU A 41 0.12 15.73 -0.66
CA GLU A 41 0.71 14.47 -0.19
C GLU A 41 1.90 14.72 0.72
N LYS A 42 2.83 15.62 0.36
CA LYS A 42 3.95 16.00 1.23
C LYS A 42 3.46 16.50 2.60
N TYR A 43 2.45 17.36 2.61
CA TYR A 43 1.84 17.85 3.85
C TYR A 43 1.22 16.72 4.69
N ARG A 44 0.51 15.78 4.04
CA ARG A 44 -0.15 14.64 4.69
C ARG A 44 0.86 13.64 5.24
N GLN A 45 1.90 13.31 4.49
CA GLN A 45 2.96 12.38 4.90
C GLN A 45 3.66 12.89 6.15
N ASN A 46 4.08 14.16 6.15
CA ASN A 46 4.73 14.79 7.30
C ASN A 46 3.86 14.84 8.57
N ARG A 47 2.56 14.56 8.45
CA ARG A 47 1.60 14.57 9.56
C ARG A 47 0.87 13.24 9.74
N LYS A 48 1.30 12.17 9.06
CA LYS A 48 0.65 10.84 9.04
C LYS A 48 -0.86 10.89 8.76
N MET A 49 -1.30 11.78 7.86
CA MET A 49 -2.72 11.94 7.52
C MET A 49 -3.19 10.95 6.45
N GLY A 50 -4.25 10.22 6.75
CA GLY A 50 -4.85 9.18 5.91
C GLY A 50 -3.93 7.98 5.74
N TRP A 51 -3.95 7.39 4.55
CA TRP A 51 -3.09 6.26 4.17
C TRP A 51 -1.70 6.67 3.69
N SER A 52 -1.32 7.93 3.89
CA SER A 52 -0.03 8.45 3.44
C SER A 52 1.02 8.41 4.52
N ARG A 53 2.18 7.81 4.22
CA ARG A 53 3.34 7.69 5.10
C ARG A 53 4.62 7.98 4.30
N PRO A 54 5.61 8.63 4.93
CA PRO A 54 6.85 8.97 4.25
C PRO A 54 7.72 7.73 3.96
N TRP A 55 7.73 6.72 4.83
CA TRP A 55 8.65 5.57 4.73
C TRP A 55 8.28 4.50 3.69
N ASN A 56 7.04 4.46 3.18
CA ASN A 56 6.59 3.45 2.21
C ASN A 56 6.26 4.03 0.83
N LYS A 57 6.76 5.24 0.50
CA LYS A 57 6.36 5.98 -0.71
C LYS A 57 7.47 6.55 -1.58
N TYR A 58 8.68 6.71 -1.06
CA TYR A 58 9.78 7.16 -1.91
C TYR A 58 10.22 6.02 -2.82
N GLY A 59 10.42 6.31 -4.12
CA GLY A 59 10.88 5.32 -5.09
C GLY A 59 9.87 4.23 -5.46
N ILE A 60 8.60 4.36 -5.03
CA ILE A 60 7.52 3.41 -5.35
C ILE A 60 6.70 3.91 -6.53
N MET A 61 6.25 2.99 -7.39
CA MET A 61 5.20 3.20 -8.38
C MET A 61 4.13 2.14 -8.22
N THR A 62 2.99 2.51 -7.65
CA THR A 62 1.81 1.64 -7.54
C THR A 62 1.06 1.64 -8.87
N PHE A 63 1.01 0.47 -9.52
CA PHE A 63 0.34 0.31 -10.81
C PHE A 63 -0.97 -0.46 -10.74
N GLN A 64 -1.25 -1.10 -9.60
CA GLN A 64 -2.55 -1.72 -9.32
C GLN A 64 -2.86 -1.60 -7.83
N SER A 65 -4.12 -1.32 -7.50
CA SER A 65 -4.53 -1.16 -6.10
C SER A 65 -5.95 -1.65 -5.85
N PHE A 66 -6.12 -2.34 -4.72
CA PHE A 66 -7.39 -2.92 -4.31
C PHE A 66 -7.76 -2.49 -2.89
N LYS A 67 -9.05 -2.42 -2.61
CA LYS A 67 -9.60 -2.29 -1.26
C LYS A 67 -10.14 -3.65 -0.81
N LEU A 68 -9.91 -3.96 0.46
CA LEU A 68 -10.49 -5.13 1.12
C LEU A 68 -11.89 -4.79 1.64
N ASP A 69 -12.79 -5.78 1.64
CA ASP A 69 -14.16 -5.62 2.12
C ASP A 69 -14.38 -6.37 3.44
N PHE A 70 -14.53 -5.60 4.52
CA PHE A 70 -14.85 -6.12 5.85
C PHE A 70 -16.31 -5.88 6.26
N SER A 71 -17.16 -5.40 5.34
CA SER A 71 -18.53 -4.97 5.65
C SER A 71 -19.49 -6.11 5.98
N GLY A 72 -19.10 -7.37 5.72
CA GLY A 72 -19.91 -8.55 6.03
C GLY A 72 -21.24 -8.63 5.25
N ASN A 73 -21.42 -7.80 4.22
CA ASN A 73 -22.61 -7.75 3.38
C ASN A 73 -22.54 -8.69 2.15
N GLY A 74 -21.50 -9.51 2.03
CA GLY A 74 -21.58 -10.71 1.20
C GLY A 74 -22.61 -11.65 1.83
N ASP A 75 -23.37 -12.40 1.02
CA ASP A 75 -24.42 -13.36 1.44
C ASP A 75 -23.91 -14.55 2.30
N SER A 76 -22.83 -14.38 3.05
CA SER A 76 -22.26 -15.35 3.97
C SER A 76 -22.14 -14.71 5.34
N ALA A 77 -22.81 -15.29 6.33
CA ALA A 77 -22.67 -14.91 7.72
C ALA A 77 -21.21 -15.16 8.17
N GLY A 78 -20.46 -14.08 8.42
CA GLY A 78 -19.02 -14.11 8.68
C GLY A 78 -18.26 -13.54 7.49
N GLY A 79 -17.28 -12.65 7.74
CA GLY A 79 -16.57 -11.91 6.69
C GLY A 79 -16.11 -12.77 5.51
N ASP A 80 -15.99 -12.16 4.34
CA ASP A 80 -15.57 -12.83 3.11
C ASP A 80 -14.34 -13.73 3.38
N PRO A 81 -14.40 -15.04 3.03
CA PRO A 81 -13.34 -16.00 3.34
C PRO A 81 -11.96 -15.55 2.84
N VAL A 82 -11.88 -14.69 1.83
CA VAL A 82 -10.62 -14.14 1.33
C VAL A 82 -9.97 -13.21 2.36
N GLU A 83 -10.72 -12.24 2.90
CA GLU A 83 -10.23 -11.28 3.89
C GLU A 83 -9.82 -11.94 5.20
N ALA A 84 -10.56 -12.96 5.64
CA ALA A 84 -10.18 -13.76 6.79
C ALA A 84 -8.83 -14.46 6.55
N ALA A 85 -8.66 -15.10 5.40
CA ALA A 85 -7.41 -15.76 5.02
C ALA A 85 -6.23 -14.78 4.91
N LEU A 86 -6.45 -13.55 4.43
CA LEU A 86 -5.41 -12.53 4.39
C LEU A 86 -4.96 -12.07 5.79
N ILE A 87 -5.89 -11.97 6.74
CA ILE A 87 -5.54 -11.66 8.13
C ILE A 87 -4.77 -12.80 8.79
N ASP A 88 -5.23 -14.04 8.60
CA ASP A 88 -4.55 -15.22 9.16
C ASP A 88 -3.16 -15.39 8.55
N GLY A 89 -3.03 -15.17 7.24
CA GLY A 89 -1.73 -15.12 6.56
C GLY A 89 -0.83 -14.04 7.14
N ALA A 90 -1.35 -12.82 7.38
CA ALA A 90 -0.57 -11.73 7.95
C ALA A 90 -0.07 -12.06 9.38
N ARG A 91 -0.93 -12.67 10.21
CA ARG A 91 -0.55 -13.17 11.54
C ARG A 91 0.53 -14.25 11.46
N ALA A 92 0.40 -15.19 10.53
CA ALA A 92 1.37 -16.26 10.33
C ALA A 92 2.74 -15.71 9.91
N VAL A 93 2.77 -14.69 9.04
CA VAL A 93 4.02 -14.01 8.65
C VAL A 93 4.66 -13.31 9.84
N VAL A 94 3.89 -12.56 10.63
CA VAL A 94 4.42 -11.88 11.83
C VAL A 94 5.00 -12.90 12.81
N ALA A 95 4.27 -13.99 13.08
CA ALA A 95 4.74 -15.03 14.00
C ALA A 95 6.03 -15.72 13.53
N ALA A 96 6.20 -15.89 12.22
CA ALA A 96 7.34 -16.60 11.66
C ALA A 96 8.59 -15.72 11.45
N GLU A 97 8.40 -14.46 11.05
CA GLU A 97 9.50 -13.58 10.60
C GLU A 97 9.86 -12.48 11.60
N CYS A 98 8.97 -12.17 12.54
CA CYS A 98 9.09 -11.00 13.41
C CYS A 98 9.35 -11.36 14.88
N ALA A 99 10.17 -12.38 15.14
CA ALA A 99 10.46 -12.85 16.50
C ALA A 99 11.07 -11.77 17.43
N ALA A 100 11.72 -10.75 16.87
CA ALA A 100 12.30 -9.62 17.59
C ALA A 100 11.34 -8.43 17.79
N MET A 101 10.05 -8.58 17.46
CA MET A 101 9.06 -7.52 17.61
C MET A 101 8.81 -7.23 19.11
N PRO A 102 8.82 -5.94 19.53
CA PRO A 102 8.42 -5.55 20.88
C PRO A 102 6.97 -5.93 21.20
N GLU A 103 6.70 -6.19 22.48
CA GLU A 103 5.37 -6.61 22.96
C GLU A 103 4.29 -5.57 22.61
N GLU A 104 4.58 -4.28 22.70
CA GLU A 104 3.62 -3.22 22.40
C GLU A 104 3.23 -3.18 20.91
N ALA A 105 4.17 -3.49 20.01
CA ALA A 105 3.92 -3.57 18.59
C ALA A 105 3.09 -4.81 18.23
N ALA A 106 3.39 -5.95 18.87
CA ALA A 106 2.62 -7.19 18.72
C ALA A 106 1.18 -7.01 19.23
N ALA A 107 1.02 -6.47 20.44
CA ALA A 107 -0.29 -6.21 21.04
C ALA A 107 -1.15 -5.27 20.17
N PHE A 108 -0.53 -4.28 19.53
CA PHE A 108 -1.24 -3.42 18.57
C PHE A 108 -1.73 -4.19 17.33
N ILE A 109 -0.91 -5.08 16.76
CA ILE A 109 -1.32 -5.90 15.60
C ILE A 109 -2.48 -6.81 16.00
N ASP A 110 -2.37 -7.47 17.16
CA ASP A 110 -3.39 -8.36 17.67
C ASP A 110 -4.73 -7.63 17.87
N ASP A 111 -4.71 -6.45 18.49
CA ASP A 111 -5.89 -5.59 18.68
C ASP A 111 -6.46 -5.09 17.33
N LEU A 112 -5.60 -4.66 16.41
CA LEU A 112 -6.01 -4.16 15.10
C LEU A 112 -6.73 -5.24 14.28
N LEU A 113 -6.19 -6.46 14.28
CA LEU A 113 -6.68 -7.59 13.49
C LEU A 113 -7.70 -8.46 14.24
N ALA A 114 -8.04 -8.12 15.49
CA ALA A 114 -9.04 -8.82 16.28
C ALA A 114 -10.42 -8.73 15.63
N ASP A 115 -11.26 -9.75 15.84
CA ASP A 115 -12.63 -9.75 15.34
C ASP A 115 -13.47 -8.61 15.91
N ALA A 116 -13.19 -8.18 17.14
CA ALA A 116 -13.82 -7.01 17.75
C ALA A 116 -13.55 -5.70 16.97
N SER A 117 -12.42 -5.62 16.25
CA SER A 117 -12.04 -4.46 15.43
C SER A 117 -12.58 -4.51 14.00
N ARG A 118 -13.27 -5.60 13.60
CA ARG A 118 -13.64 -5.87 12.21
C ARG A 118 -14.45 -4.77 11.54
N SER A 119 -15.43 -4.20 12.25
CA SER A 119 -16.31 -3.15 11.72
C SER A 119 -15.60 -1.82 11.47
N ALA A 120 -14.44 -1.61 12.08
CA ALA A 120 -13.61 -0.41 11.92
C ALA A 120 -12.35 -0.67 11.09
N LEU A 121 -12.09 -1.92 10.71
CA LEU A 121 -10.92 -2.33 9.96
C LEU A 121 -11.02 -1.85 8.51
N MET A 122 -9.91 -1.31 8.03
CA MET A 122 -9.69 -0.93 6.64
C MET A 122 -8.51 -1.73 6.12
N GLY A 123 -8.53 -2.04 4.83
CA GLY A 123 -7.52 -2.89 4.22
C GLY A 123 -7.33 -2.54 2.76
N PHE A 124 -6.07 -2.56 2.32
CA PHE A 124 -5.70 -2.29 0.94
C PHE A 124 -4.55 -3.18 0.50
N VAL A 125 -4.54 -3.47 -0.79
CA VAL A 125 -3.43 -4.12 -1.48
C VAL A 125 -2.87 -3.16 -2.52
N PHE A 126 -1.58 -2.88 -2.49
CA PHE A 126 -0.90 -2.01 -3.44
C PHE A 126 0.22 -2.77 -4.15
N VAL A 127 -0.02 -3.11 -5.42
CA VAL A 127 0.98 -3.75 -6.28
C VAL A 127 1.85 -2.66 -6.88
N HIS A 128 3.17 -2.83 -6.79
CA HIS A 128 4.10 -1.76 -7.06
C HIS A 128 5.43 -2.21 -7.66
N GLU A 129 6.09 -1.24 -8.28
CA GLU A 129 7.52 -1.26 -8.58
C GLU A 129 8.24 -0.40 -7.54
N PHE A 130 9.42 -0.81 -7.10
CA PHE A 130 10.21 -0.06 -6.13
C PHE A 130 11.68 0.02 -6.56
N THR A 131 12.31 1.17 -6.37
CA THR A 131 13.74 1.37 -6.65
C THR A 131 14.45 1.91 -5.41
N GLU A 132 15.53 1.23 -5.01
CA GLU A 132 16.36 1.58 -3.86
C GLU A 132 17.83 1.29 -4.17
N ASN A 133 18.69 2.31 -4.05
CA ASN A 133 20.13 2.19 -4.31
C ASN A 133 20.43 1.50 -5.65
N ASP A 134 19.75 1.95 -6.72
CA ASP A 134 19.80 1.39 -8.08
C ASP A 134 19.29 -0.05 -8.25
N ASN A 135 18.86 -0.71 -7.17
CA ASN A 135 18.20 -2.01 -7.22
C ASN A 135 16.71 -1.83 -7.47
N ARG A 136 16.14 -2.70 -8.31
CA ARG A 136 14.73 -2.69 -8.67
C ARG A 136 14.03 -3.89 -8.04
N PHE A 137 12.78 -3.67 -7.64
CA PHE A 137 11.92 -4.68 -7.04
C PHE A 137 10.52 -4.60 -7.66
N GLU A 138 9.92 -5.75 -7.89
CA GLU A 138 8.47 -5.90 -7.99
C GLU A 138 7.94 -6.28 -6.61
N GLY A 139 6.81 -5.72 -6.20
CA GLY A 139 6.26 -6.08 -4.92
C GLY A 139 4.77 -5.80 -4.74
N VAL A 140 4.28 -6.20 -3.57
CA VAL A 140 2.92 -5.95 -3.12
C VAL A 140 2.93 -5.54 -1.66
N THR A 141 2.17 -4.50 -1.33
CA THR A 141 1.91 -4.10 0.05
C THR A 141 0.54 -4.57 0.46
N LEU A 142 0.45 -5.45 1.45
CA LEU A 142 -0.78 -5.72 2.20
C LEU A 142 -0.81 -4.77 3.40
N SER A 143 -1.84 -3.93 3.45
CA SER A 143 -1.94 -2.85 4.42
C SER A 143 -3.25 -2.91 5.18
N PHE A 144 -3.16 -2.95 6.51
CA PHE A 144 -4.29 -2.87 7.43
C PHE A 144 -4.25 -1.57 8.22
N GLY A 145 -5.40 -1.11 8.68
CA GLY A 145 -5.49 0.07 9.51
C GLY A 145 -6.91 0.38 9.94
N ARG A 146 -7.07 1.42 10.77
CA ARG A 146 -8.38 1.88 11.24
C ARG A 146 -8.36 3.38 11.47
N VAL A 147 -9.55 3.97 11.48
CA VAL A 147 -9.73 5.39 11.83
C VAL A 147 -9.53 5.57 13.34
N LYS A 148 -8.49 6.30 13.74
CA LYS A 148 -8.27 6.66 15.15
C LYS A 148 -8.94 7.99 15.51
N ASP A 149 -8.62 9.04 14.74
CA ASP A 149 -9.27 10.35 14.87
C ASP A 149 -9.39 11.00 13.50
N LYS A 150 -10.62 11.12 12.98
CA LYS A 150 -11.00 11.82 11.73
C LYS A 150 -10.08 11.53 10.54
N ARG A 151 -8.92 12.20 10.47
CA ARG A 151 -7.93 12.17 9.38
C ARG A 151 -6.72 11.29 9.69
N PHE A 152 -6.52 10.88 10.93
CA PHE A 152 -5.40 10.05 11.36
C PHE A 152 -5.80 8.57 11.37
N ARG A 153 -4.85 7.71 11.03
CA ARG A 153 -5.06 6.27 10.86
C ARG A 153 -3.98 5.53 11.59
N ASP A 154 -4.37 4.49 12.31
CA ASP A 154 -3.45 3.41 12.67
C ASP A 154 -3.08 2.62 11.41
N ARG A 155 -1.86 2.10 11.33
CA ARG A 155 -1.42 1.26 10.21
C ARG A 155 -0.53 0.10 10.61
N PHE A 156 -0.69 -0.98 9.87
CA PHE A 156 0.18 -2.14 9.84
C PHE A 156 0.39 -2.54 8.37
N ASP A 157 1.64 -2.57 7.92
CA ASP A 157 1.99 -2.89 6.53
C ASP A 157 2.95 -4.07 6.47
N LEU A 158 2.65 -5.00 5.57
CA LEU A 158 3.56 -6.05 5.10
C LEU A 158 3.86 -5.78 3.63
N ILE A 159 5.14 -5.61 3.28
CA ILE A 159 5.60 -5.31 1.93
C ILE A 159 6.46 -6.47 1.45
N PHE A 160 5.98 -7.19 0.46
CA PHE A 160 6.63 -8.37 -0.11
C PHE A 160 7.27 -7.99 -1.45
N GLU A 161 8.55 -8.34 -1.63
CA GLU A 161 9.34 -7.86 -2.75
C GLU A 161 10.20 -8.99 -3.36
N ALA A 162 10.24 -8.97 -4.69
CA ALA A 162 11.08 -9.82 -5.53
C ALA A 162 12.05 -8.92 -6.32
N PRO A 163 13.36 -9.24 -6.35
CA PRO A 163 14.35 -8.44 -7.06
C PRO A 163 14.16 -8.56 -8.58
N VAL A 164 14.47 -7.48 -9.30
CA VAL A 164 14.32 -7.41 -10.75
C VAL A 164 15.71 -7.26 -11.36
N GLY A 165 16.10 -8.24 -12.14
CA GLY A 165 17.39 -8.28 -12.83
C GLY A 165 17.24 -8.26 -14.35
N ALA A 166 18.36 -8.45 -15.04
CA ALA A 166 18.38 -8.51 -16.51
C ALA A 166 17.53 -9.67 -17.08
N ALA A 167 17.34 -10.75 -16.31
CA ALA A 167 16.58 -11.93 -16.71
C ALA A 167 15.07 -11.83 -16.44
N GLY A 168 14.60 -10.72 -15.84
CA GLY A 168 13.21 -10.55 -15.42
C GLY A 168 13.06 -10.44 -13.90
N VAL A 169 11.85 -10.71 -13.40
CA VAL A 169 11.55 -10.69 -11.97
C VAL A 169 11.97 -12.02 -11.34
N GLY A 170 12.77 -11.95 -10.28
CA GLY A 170 13.21 -13.11 -9.50
C GLY A 170 12.13 -13.66 -8.58
N GLU A 171 12.53 -14.55 -7.68
CA GLU A 171 11.64 -15.06 -6.64
C GLU A 171 11.43 -14.03 -5.51
N PHE A 172 10.30 -14.13 -4.82
CA PHE A 172 10.09 -13.39 -3.57
C PHE A 172 11.21 -13.69 -2.57
N SER A 173 11.89 -12.65 -2.09
CA SER A 173 13.05 -12.80 -1.22
C SER A 173 13.15 -11.78 -0.10
N ARG A 174 12.37 -10.69 -0.15
CA ARG A 174 12.47 -9.59 0.82
C ARG A 174 11.10 -9.20 1.39
N LEU A 175 11.02 -9.08 2.71
CA LEU A 175 9.86 -8.60 3.44
C LEU A 175 10.22 -7.35 4.23
N ARG A 176 9.43 -6.28 4.09
CA ARG A 176 9.49 -5.11 4.97
C ARG A 176 8.20 -5.02 5.78
N VAL A 177 8.34 -4.73 7.07
CA VAL A 177 7.21 -4.62 8.00
C VAL A 177 7.22 -3.25 8.65
N PHE A 178 6.04 -2.63 8.72
CA PHE A 178 5.85 -1.36 9.42
C PHE A 178 4.66 -1.45 10.36
N VAL A 179 4.88 -1.10 11.63
CA VAL A 179 3.87 -1.04 12.67
C VAL A 179 3.78 0.40 13.16
N ASP A 180 2.66 1.05 12.86
CA ASP A 180 2.47 2.48 13.09
C ASP A 180 1.08 2.77 13.69
N PRO A 181 0.86 2.45 14.98
CA PRO A 181 -0.22 3.07 15.74
C PRO A 181 -0.03 4.59 15.71
N TYR A 182 -1.10 5.34 15.45
CA TYR A 182 -0.99 6.79 15.43
C TYR A 182 -0.82 7.33 16.85
N LEU A 183 0.40 7.71 17.20
CA LEU A 183 0.79 8.30 18.49
C LEU A 183 1.26 9.75 18.34
N GLY A 184 1.06 10.35 17.17
CA GLY A 184 1.56 11.67 16.80
C GLY A 184 2.43 11.63 15.54
N VAL A 185 3.14 12.73 15.29
CA VAL A 185 4.14 12.82 14.20
C VAL A 185 5.46 12.25 14.70
N GLY A 186 6.06 11.34 13.92
CA GLY A 186 7.32 10.67 14.28
C GLY A 186 7.54 9.40 13.46
N GLU A 187 8.49 8.59 13.87
CA GLU A 187 8.74 7.27 13.27
C GLU A 187 7.59 6.28 13.57
N PRO A 188 7.50 5.16 12.83
CA PRO A 188 6.67 4.02 13.22
C PRO A 188 7.03 3.53 14.64
N ALA A 189 6.09 2.86 15.31
CA ALA A 189 6.40 2.23 16.59
C ALA A 189 7.42 1.10 16.43
N TRP A 190 7.38 0.40 15.30
CA TRP A 190 8.37 -0.61 14.95
C TRP A 190 8.46 -0.83 13.44
N THR A 191 9.63 -1.22 12.97
CA THR A 191 9.86 -1.65 11.59
C THR A 191 10.96 -2.70 11.54
N THR A 192 10.89 -3.58 10.56
CA THR A 192 11.98 -4.51 10.24
C THR A 192 12.06 -4.74 8.74
N THR A 193 13.24 -5.19 8.29
CA THR A 193 13.44 -5.77 6.96
C THR A 193 14.00 -7.17 7.15
N VAL A 194 13.38 -8.16 6.53
CA VAL A 194 13.81 -9.55 6.51
C VAL A 194 14.29 -9.85 5.09
N ASP A 195 15.58 -10.14 4.98
CA ASP A 195 16.27 -10.42 3.71
C ASP A 195 17.51 -11.28 4.01
N PRO A 196 17.56 -12.56 3.59
CA PRO A 196 16.51 -13.27 2.85
C PRO A 196 15.33 -13.68 3.74
N VAL A 197 14.14 -13.72 3.16
CA VAL A 197 12.94 -14.31 3.77
C VAL A 197 13.03 -15.84 3.73
N ALA A 198 12.72 -16.50 4.85
CA ALA A 198 12.87 -17.96 4.97
C ALA A 198 11.56 -18.70 5.29
N ALA A 199 10.55 -18.04 5.87
CA ALA A 199 9.35 -18.74 6.31
C ALA A 199 8.41 -19.07 5.14
N PRO A 200 7.88 -20.31 5.08
CA PRO A 200 6.87 -20.70 4.09
C PRO A 200 5.60 -19.83 4.13
N ALA A 201 5.23 -19.32 5.31
CA ALA A 201 4.06 -18.45 5.47
C ALA A 201 4.18 -17.17 4.63
N SER A 202 5.38 -16.59 4.55
CA SER A 202 5.66 -15.38 3.78
C SER A 202 5.49 -15.62 2.27
N LYS A 203 6.02 -16.74 1.77
CA LYS A 203 5.85 -17.14 0.37
C LYS A 203 4.38 -17.44 0.05
N ALA A 204 3.68 -18.18 0.91
CA ALA A 204 2.28 -18.50 0.72
C ALA A 204 1.39 -17.25 0.64
N LEU A 205 1.63 -16.25 1.51
CA LEU A 205 0.89 -14.99 1.45
C LEU A 205 1.27 -14.15 0.21
N PHE A 206 2.54 -14.11 -0.17
CA PHE A 206 2.97 -13.46 -1.42
C PHE A 206 2.27 -14.06 -2.64
N ASP A 207 2.29 -15.39 -2.77
CA ASP A 207 1.64 -16.10 -3.88
C ASP A 207 0.14 -15.84 -3.91
N ARG A 208 -0.50 -15.83 -2.73
CA ARG A 208 -1.93 -15.53 -2.63
C ARG A 208 -2.23 -14.10 -3.09
N LEU A 209 -1.41 -13.12 -2.72
CA LEU A 209 -1.57 -11.74 -3.18
C LEU A 209 -1.32 -11.61 -4.69
N ALA A 210 -0.39 -12.39 -5.25
CA ALA A 210 -0.16 -12.47 -6.67
C ALA A 210 -1.40 -13.00 -7.40
N GLU A 211 -1.96 -14.13 -6.97
CA GLU A 211 -3.21 -14.68 -7.52
C GLU A 211 -4.36 -13.66 -7.46
N LEU A 212 -4.58 -13.05 -6.30
CA LEU A 212 -5.64 -12.05 -6.13
C LEU A 212 -5.46 -10.83 -7.04
N SER A 213 -4.22 -10.46 -7.37
CA SER A 213 -3.99 -9.37 -8.34
C SER A 213 -4.53 -9.67 -9.73
N TRP A 214 -4.49 -10.95 -10.14
CA TRP A 214 -5.05 -11.43 -11.41
C TRP A 214 -6.56 -11.59 -11.33
N ASP A 215 -7.07 -12.17 -10.24
CA ASP A 215 -8.50 -12.40 -10.08
C ASP A 215 -9.27 -11.08 -9.96
N TRP A 216 -8.77 -10.13 -9.16
CA TRP A 216 -9.42 -8.84 -8.92
C TRP A 216 -9.19 -7.80 -10.02
N ALA A 217 -8.32 -8.07 -11.01
CA ALA A 217 -8.00 -7.12 -12.07
C ALA A 217 -9.24 -6.64 -12.86
N GLY A 218 -10.26 -7.49 -12.98
CA GLY A 218 -11.54 -7.18 -13.63
C GLY A 218 -12.69 -6.86 -12.67
N GLU A 219 -12.44 -6.79 -11.36
CA GLU A 219 -13.47 -6.55 -10.35
C GLU A 219 -13.51 -5.06 -9.94
N ASP A 220 -14.26 -4.23 -10.67
CA ASP A 220 -14.39 -2.78 -10.39
C ASP A 220 -14.75 -2.47 -8.92
N ALA A 221 -15.53 -3.36 -8.28
CA ALA A 221 -15.91 -3.23 -6.89
C ALA A 221 -14.71 -3.35 -5.92
N ARG A 222 -13.65 -4.08 -6.29
CA ARG A 222 -12.41 -4.26 -5.51
C ARG A 222 -11.39 -3.17 -5.82
N ILE A 223 -11.42 -2.60 -7.01
CA ILE A 223 -10.43 -1.60 -7.42
C ILE A 223 -10.51 -0.40 -6.46
N TRP A 224 -9.36 -0.08 -5.86
CA TRP A 224 -9.20 1.17 -5.15
C TRP A 224 -8.76 2.24 -6.14
N ASP A 225 -9.73 2.94 -6.71
CA ASP A 225 -9.48 4.14 -7.51
C ASP A 225 -10.05 5.37 -6.80
N HIS A 226 -9.26 5.94 -5.90
CA HIS A 226 -9.62 7.23 -5.32
C HIS A 226 -9.35 8.31 -6.37
N TRP A 227 -10.31 9.17 -6.71
CA TRP A 227 -10.20 10.18 -7.78
C TRP A 227 -8.96 11.09 -7.79
N THR A 228 -8.20 11.17 -6.69
CA THR A 228 -6.91 11.88 -6.63
C THR A 228 -5.72 11.04 -7.07
N SER A 229 -5.86 9.72 -7.18
CA SER A 229 -4.84 8.74 -7.62
C SER A 229 -4.15 9.22 -8.88
N ALA A 230 -4.94 9.67 -9.88
CA ALA A 230 -4.48 10.21 -11.15
C ALA A 230 -3.56 11.45 -11.05
N TYR A 231 -3.47 12.06 -9.87
CA TYR A 231 -2.62 13.23 -9.60
C TYR A 231 -1.50 12.94 -8.60
N ILE A 232 -1.43 11.73 -8.05
CA ILE A 232 -0.40 11.32 -7.10
C ILE A 232 0.76 10.68 -7.87
N GLU A 233 1.98 11.17 -7.68
CA GLU A 233 3.14 10.75 -8.50
C GLU A 233 3.49 9.27 -8.41
N TYR A 234 3.25 8.64 -7.26
CA TYR A 234 3.55 7.23 -7.05
C TYR A 234 2.36 6.32 -7.45
N PHE A 235 1.37 6.84 -8.18
CA PHE A 235 0.33 6.05 -8.86
C PHE A 235 0.42 6.28 -10.36
N GLY A 236 0.45 5.19 -11.14
CA GLY A 236 0.59 5.30 -12.58
C GLY A 236 0.86 3.96 -13.25
N PRO A 237 1.07 3.94 -14.58
CA PRO A 237 1.45 2.73 -15.29
C PRO A 237 2.81 2.21 -14.81
N ARG A 238 3.09 0.95 -15.09
CA ARG A 238 4.42 0.36 -14.91
C ARG A 238 5.48 1.21 -15.61
N GLN A 239 6.62 1.41 -14.96
CA GLN A 239 7.73 2.21 -15.45
C GLN A 239 8.75 1.37 -16.22
N TRP A 240 8.80 0.06 -15.98
CA TRP A 240 9.70 -0.83 -16.70
C TRP A 240 8.98 -2.11 -17.13
N PRO A 241 9.26 -2.61 -18.35
CA PRO A 241 8.69 -3.86 -18.82
C PRO A 241 9.26 -5.02 -18.01
N ALA A 242 8.37 -5.91 -17.57
CA ALA A 242 8.74 -7.18 -16.96
C ALA A 242 8.17 -8.30 -17.83
N GLU A 243 9.04 -9.05 -18.52
CA GLU A 243 8.60 -10.19 -19.35
C GLU A 243 7.91 -11.28 -18.51
N GLN A 244 8.23 -11.37 -17.22
CA GLN A 244 7.72 -12.37 -16.27
C GLN A 244 7.33 -11.70 -14.95
N SER A 245 6.18 -11.05 -14.93
CA SER A 245 5.59 -10.37 -13.77
C SER A 245 4.88 -11.38 -12.86
N HIS A 246 5.03 -11.26 -11.53
CA HIS A 246 4.19 -12.04 -10.59
C HIS A 246 2.75 -11.53 -10.57
N PHE A 247 2.60 -10.21 -10.74
CA PHE A 247 1.30 -9.55 -10.62
C PHE A 247 0.70 -9.19 -11.96
N HIS A 248 -0.63 -9.06 -11.98
CA HIS A 248 -1.34 -8.60 -13.16
C HIS A 248 -0.90 -7.17 -13.54
N SER A 249 -0.64 -6.99 -14.83
CA SER A 249 -0.52 -5.67 -15.44
C SER A 249 -1.41 -5.62 -16.68
N PRO A 250 -2.17 -4.54 -16.92
CA PRO A 250 -2.93 -4.39 -18.16
C PRO A 250 -2.05 -4.39 -19.42
N ASP A 251 -0.74 -4.10 -19.27
CA ASP A 251 0.25 -4.14 -20.34
C ASP A 251 1.01 -5.49 -20.42
N ALA A 252 0.63 -6.48 -19.60
CA ALA A 252 1.32 -7.77 -19.56
C ALA A 252 1.06 -8.60 -20.83
N PRO A 253 2.09 -9.24 -21.43
CA PRO A 253 1.89 -10.14 -22.55
C PRO A 253 1.02 -11.36 -22.13
N PRO A 254 0.19 -11.92 -23.03
CA PRO A 254 -0.82 -12.95 -22.72
C PRO A 254 -0.28 -14.27 -22.12
N HIS A 255 1.04 -14.44 -22.03
CA HIS A 255 1.70 -15.61 -21.44
C HIS A 255 2.23 -15.38 -20.01
N ALA A 256 2.02 -14.20 -19.41
CA ALA A 256 2.52 -13.84 -18.08
C ALA A 256 1.87 -14.62 -16.93
N ARG A 257 0.78 -15.35 -17.20
CA ARG A 257 0.18 -16.30 -16.24
C ARG A 257 1.02 -17.58 -16.20
N ARG A 258 2.25 -17.53 -15.68
CA ARG A 258 2.98 -18.77 -15.34
C ARG A 258 2.55 -19.24 -13.96
N ALA A 259 2.29 -20.54 -13.89
CA ALA A 259 1.65 -21.23 -12.78
C ALA A 259 2.32 -20.91 -11.43
N ALA A 260 1.54 -20.33 -10.52
CA ALA A 260 1.68 -20.65 -9.12
C ALA A 260 1.43 -22.16 -9.00
N SER A 261 2.50 -22.93 -8.86
CA SER A 261 2.48 -24.38 -8.63
C SER A 261 3.62 -24.74 -7.72
#